data_AF-A0A838V2Y8-F1
#
_entry.id   AF-A0A838V2Y8-F1
#
_cell.length_a   1.000
_cell.length_b   1.000
_cell.length_c   1.000
_cell.angle_alpha   90.00
_cell.angle_beta   90.00
_cell.angle_gamma   90.00
#
_symmetry.space_group_name_H-M   'P 1'
#
loop_
_entity.id
_entity.type
_entity.pdbx_description
1 polymer ?
#
loop_
_entity_poly.entity_id
_entity_poly.type
_entity_poly.pdbx_seq_one_letter_code
_entity_poly.pdbx_strand_id
1 'polypeptide(L)'
;MKTRTLRAPLLALLAFLASLAAILPAAASASVSWVVHGRGFGHGVGMSAYGAYGYAMHGKGYRFILGHYYTGTTIGTLDKPRVVRVLLSTTPDDVGFSGATSACGERLEPQRNYEAHQLGAAVVLRSSAGKPLARCGATLRAAGAGRISIAGLGTYRGALEAVSTGGKLNVVDALAVDQYVKGVIPNESPPSWPLAALEAQAVASRSFALTAGVGGDGYGLYADTRSQVYKGLESEYARSNEAWWASPTPTTTTARCTPGC
;
A
#
# COMPACT_ATOMS: atom_id res chain seq x y z
N MET A 1 -46.73 53.31 -70.90
CA MET A 1 -45.52 53.03 -70.12
C MET A 1 -45.74 53.48 -68.67
N LYS A 2 -45.82 52.56 -67.71
CA LYS A 2 -45.79 52.87 -66.26
C LYS A 2 -44.92 51.83 -65.55
N THR A 3 -43.98 52.35 -64.77
CA THR A 3 -42.80 51.71 -64.18
C THR A 3 -43.14 50.82 -62.98
N ARG A 4 -42.52 49.63 -62.93
CA ARG A 4 -42.53 48.71 -61.78
C ARG A 4 -41.70 49.28 -60.63
N THR A 5 -42.19 49.21 -59.40
CA THR A 5 -41.39 49.40 -58.19
C THR A 5 -41.46 48.13 -57.32
N LEU A 6 -40.41 47.33 -57.39
CA LEU A 6 -40.12 46.23 -56.46
C LEU A 6 -39.79 46.81 -55.09
N ARG A 7 -40.73 46.77 -54.13
CA ARG A 7 -40.44 47.13 -52.72
C ARG A 7 -40.82 46.06 -51.69
N ALA A 8 -41.40 44.93 -52.11
CA ALA A 8 -41.91 43.93 -51.18
C ALA A 8 -40.94 42.81 -50.72
N PRO A 9 -39.89 42.37 -51.46
CA PRO A 9 -39.12 41.21 -51.01
C PRO A 9 -37.98 41.55 -50.03
N LEU A 10 -37.57 42.82 -49.95
CA LEU A 10 -36.41 43.23 -49.14
C LEU A 10 -36.74 43.35 -47.64
N LEU A 11 -37.96 43.80 -47.30
CA LEU A 11 -38.42 43.93 -45.92
C LEU A 11 -38.69 42.58 -45.24
N ALA A 12 -39.18 41.59 -45.99
CA ALA A 12 -39.37 40.23 -45.48
C ALA A 12 -38.05 39.51 -45.21
N LEU A 13 -37.02 39.75 -46.04
CA LEU A 13 -35.68 39.17 -45.86
C LEU A 13 -34.94 39.77 -44.66
N LEU A 14 -35.09 41.08 -44.40
CA LEU A 14 -34.50 41.76 -43.25
C LEU A 14 -35.15 41.34 -41.91
N ALA A 15 -36.47 41.12 -41.89
CA ALA A 15 -37.15 40.61 -40.69
C ALA A 15 -36.80 39.14 -40.37
N PHE A 16 -36.54 38.32 -41.39
CA PHE A 16 -36.09 36.93 -41.22
C PHE A 16 -34.63 36.84 -40.75
N LEU A 17 -33.75 37.74 -41.21
CA LEU A 17 -32.37 37.83 -40.73
C LEU A 17 -32.28 38.41 -39.30
N ALA A 18 -33.15 39.36 -38.94
CA ALA A 18 -33.18 39.93 -37.58
C ALA A 18 -33.71 38.95 -36.53
N SER A 19 -34.63 38.05 -36.89
CA SER A 19 -35.14 37.00 -35.99
C SER A 19 -34.15 35.84 -35.79
N LEU A 20 -33.21 35.63 -36.72
CA LEU A 20 -32.13 34.65 -36.55
C LEU A 20 -31.02 35.14 -35.59
N ALA A 21 -30.83 36.46 -35.46
CA ALA A 21 -29.84 37.05 -34.55
C ALA A 21 -30.27 37.07 -33.07
N ALA A 22 -31.56 36.87 -32.77
CA ALA A 22 -32.10 36.90 -31.41
C ALA A 22 -32.03 35.53 -30.68
N ILE A 23 -31.53 34.48 -31.33
CA ILE A 23 -31.33 33.14 -30.75
C ILE A 23 -29.82 32.84 -30.61
N LEU A 24 -29.00 33.88 -30.39
CA LEU A 24 -27.63 33.66 -29.96
C LEU A 24 -27.69 33.27 -28.46
N PRO A 25 -27.24 32.06 -28.07
CA PRO A 25 -27.12 31.74 -26.66
C PRO A 25 -26.21 32.79 -26.02
N ALA A 26 -26.65 33.36 -24.90
CA ALA A 26 -25.79 34.22 -24.08
C ALA A 26 -24.47 33.47 -23.86
N ALA A 27 -23.35 34.11 -24.19
CA ALA A 27 -22.03 33.52 -23.99
C ALA A 27 -21.94 33.06 -22.53
N ALA A 28 -21.95 31.74 -22.31
CA ALA A 28 -21.86 31.17 -20.99
C ALA A 28 -20.58 31.72 -20.35
N SER A 29 -20.72 32.43 -19.23
CA SER A 29 -19.56 32.85 -18.44
C SER A 29 -18.69 31.62 -18.24
N ALA A 30 -17.42 31.70 -18.68
CA ALA A 30 -16.46 30.63 -18.56
C ALA A 30 -16.53 30.08 -17.13
N SER A 31 -16.88 28.81 -17.00
CA SER A 31 -16.89 28.12 -15.71
C SER A 31 -15.51 28.31 -15.10
N VAL A 32 -15.43 29.02 -13.97
CA VAL A 32 -14.17 29.15 -13.23
C VAL A 32 -13.81 27.75 -12.74
N SER A 33 -12.97 27.08 -13.52
CA SER A 33 -12.40 25.80 -13.18
C SER A 33 -11.37 26.02 -12.10
N TRP A 34 -11.77 25.81 -10.85
CA TRP A 34 -10.82 25.70 -9.75
C TRP A 34 -10.13 24.34 -9.85
N VAL A 35 -8.92 24.34 -10.40
CA VAL A 35 -8.06 23.15 -10.35
C VAL A 35 -7.41 23.13 -8.98
N VAL A 36 -7.95 22.30 -8.09
CA VAL A 36 -7.32 22.02 -6.80
C VAL A 36 -6.26 20.95 -7.02
N HIS A 37 -5.00 21.34 -6.96
CA HIS A 37 -3.88 20.39 -6.96
C HIS A 37 -3.71 19.80 -5.56
N GLY A 38 -4.40 18.68 -5.30
CA GLY A 38 -4.12 17.83 -4.15
C GLY A 38 -3.12 16.73 -4.54
N ARG A 39 -2.01 16.62 -3.82
CA ARG A 39 -1.13 15.43 -3.85
C ARG A 39 -1.06 14.82 -2.45
N GLY A 40 -1.40 13.54 -2.34
CA GLY A 40 -1.06 12.71 -1.18
C GLY A 40 0.10 11.78 -1.52
N PHE A 41 0.58 10.99 -0.57
CA PHE A 41 1.64 9.99 -0.81
C PHE A 41 1.14 8.72 -1.54
N GLY A 42 -0.17 8.62 -1.82
CA GLY A 42 -0.79 7.43 -2.37
C GLY A 42 -0.68 7.27 -3.90
N HIS A 43 -0.94 6.05 -4.36
CA HIS A 43 -0.90 5.60 -5.77
C HIS A 43 -2.16 5.98 -6.59
N GLY A 44 -2.98 6.91 -6.11
CA GLY A 44 -4.15 7.43 -6.83
C GLY A 44 -5.41 6.54 -6.86
N VAL A 45 -5.45 5.47 -6.07
CA VAL A 45 -6.61 4.55 -5.97
C VAL A 45 -6.96 4.32 -4.49
N GLY A 46 -8.22 4.49 -4.11
CA GLY A 46 -8.73 4.18 -2.77
C GLY A 46 -8.95 5.39 -1.85
N MET A 47 -8.77 5.19 -0.55
CA MET A 47 -9.05 6.19 0.49
C MET A 47 -8.09 7.40 0.42
N SER A 48 -8.62 8.61 0.37
CA SER A 48 -7.82 9.83 0.52
C SER A 48 -7.35 9.98 1.97
N ALA A 49 -6.04 9.94 2.21
CA ALA A 49 -5.46 10.08 3.56
C ALA A 49 -5.88 11.40 4.23
N TYR A 50 -5.78 12.53 3.50
CA TYR A 50 -6.21 13.84 4.02
C TYR A 50 -7.72 13.94 4.19
N GLY A 51 -8.50 13.25 3.36
CA GLY A 51 -9.95 13.20 3.53
C GLY A 51 -10.35 12.36 4.75
N ALA A 52 -9.68 11.24 4.99
CA ALA A 52 -9.83 10.44 6.22
C ALA A 52 -9.45 11.26 7.47
N TYR A 53 -8.32 11.97 7.41
CA TYR A 53 -7.94 12.95 8.44
C TYR A 53 -9.03 14.00 8.66
N GLY A 54 -9.54 14.63 7.60
CA GLY A 54 -10.60 15.64 7.67
C GLY A 54 -11.87 15.10 8.33
N TYR A 55 -12.34 13.91 7.94
CA TYR A 55 -13.47 13.26 8.59
C TYR A 55 -13.22 12.97 10.07
N ALA A 56 -12.04 12.47 10.41
CA ALA A 56 -11.69 12.19 11.80
C ALA A 56 -11.62 13.47 12.65
N MET A 57 -11.13 14.58 12.10
CA MET A 57 -11.15 15.90 12.75
C MET A 57 -12.57 16.41 12.99
N HIS A 58 -13.56 15.96 12.21
CA HIS A 58 -14.98 16.26 12.40
C HIS A 58 -15.72 15.16 13.19
N GLY A 59 -14.99 14.38 14.00
CA GLY A 59 -15.56 13.40 14.92
C GLY A 59 -16.09 12.12 14.26
N LYS A 60 -15.79 11.87 12.99
CA LYS A 60 -16.17 10.61 12.34
C LYS A 60 -15.21 9.50 12.75
N GLY A 61 -15.76 8.35 13.15
CA GLY A 61 -14.98 7.14 13.44
C GLY A 61 -14.51 6.41 12.17
N TYR A 62 -13.55 5.48 12.33
CA TYR A 62 -12.94 4.74 11.22
C TYR A 62 -13.96 3.97 10.36
N ARG A 63 -15.03 3.43 10.97
CA ARG A 63 -16.11 2.73 10.24
C ARG A 63 -16.83 3.62 9.25
N PHE A 64 -17.11 4.87 9.64
CA PHE A 64 -17.71 5.85 8.74
C PHE A 64 -16.76 6.19 7.60
N ILE A 65 -15.49 6.44 7.92
CA ILE A 65 -14.46 6.78 6.94
C ILE A 65 -14.33 5.66 5.90
N LEU A 66 -14.18 4.42 6.35
CA LEU A 66 -14.10 3.26 5.46
C LEU A 66 -15.37 3.08 4.63
N GLY A 67 -16.56 3.19 5.22
CA GLY A 67 -17.83 3.07 4.49
C GLY A 67 -18.02 4.18 3.44
N HIS A 68 -17.45 5.36 3.66
CA HIS A 68 -17.46 6.44 2.68
C HIS A 68 -16.57 6.15 1.47
N TYR A 69 -15.36 5.63 1.69
CA TYR A 69 -14.39 5.39 0.61
C TYR A 69 -14.52 4.02 -0.08
N TYR A 70 -15.05 3.02 0.62
CA TYR A 70 -15.16 1.65 0.15
C TYR A 70 -16.62 1.21 0.18
N THR A 71 -17.44 1.81 -0.68
CA THR A 71 -18.86 1.45 -0.83
C THR A 71 -19.00 0.00 -1.32
N GLY A 72 -20.05 -0.70 -0.88
CA GLY A 72 -20.23 -2.12 -1.21
C GLY A 72 -19.24 -3.06 -0.51
N THR A 73 -18.61 -2.63 0.58
CA THR A 73 -17.75 -3.48 1.40
C THR A 73 -18.29 -3.65 2.82
N THR A 74 -17.87 -4.73 3.47
CA THR A 74 -18.12 -4.98 4.89
C THR A 74 -16.79 -5.15 5.62
N ILE A 75 -16.74 -4.66 6.86
CA ILE A 75 -15.60 -4.89 7.74
C ILE A 75 -15.76 -6.27 8.37
N GLY A 76 -14.82 -7.16 8.11
CA GLY A 76 -14.75 -8.51 8.65
C GLY A 76 -13.48 -8.76 9.45
N THR A 77 -13.38 -9.97 9.99
CA THR A 77 -12.22 -10.43 10.76
C THR A 77 -11.55 -11.64 10.09
N LEU A 78 -10.27 -11.88 10.40
CA LEU A 78 -9.53 -13.08 10.00
C LEU A 78 -9.44 -14.06 11.17
N ASP A 79 -9.91 -15.28 10.97
CA ASP A 79 -9.93 -16.29 12.02
C ASP A 79 -8.53 -16.83 12.38
N LYS A 80 -7.53 -16.56 11.51
CA LYS A 80 -6.13 -16.96 11.71
C LYS A 80 -5.19 -15.85 11.24
N PRO A 81 -4.05 -15.64 11.93
CA PRO A 81 -2.99 -14.75 11.45
C PRO A 81 -2.56 -15.17 10.04
N ARG A 82 -2.52 -14.19 9.13
CA ARG A 82 -2.05 -14.39 7.75
C ARG A 82 -0.64 -13.83 7.64
N VAL A 83 0.28 -14.62 7.10
CA VAL A 83 1.63 -14.17 6.78
C VAL A 83 1.61 -13.50 5.42
N VAL A 84 2.20 -12.30 5.34
CA VAL A 84 2.50 -11.59 4.09
C VAL A 84 4.01 -11.61 3.87
N ARG A 85 4.42 -11.46 2.60
CA ARG A 85 5.83 -11.53 2.18
C ARG A 85 6.19 -10.27 1.42
N VAL A 86 7.02 -9.43 2.02
CA VAL A 86 7.41 -8.12 1.47
C VAL A 86 8.82 -8.20 0.91
N LEU A 87 8.98 -7.91 -0.39
CA LEU A 87 10.29 -7.78 -1.01
C LEU A 87 10.97 -6.50 -0.51
N LEU A 88 12.11 -6.67 0.16
CA LEU A 88 12.93 -5.57 0.66
C LEU A 88 14.02 -5.18 -0.34
N SER A 89 14.63 -6.18 -0.99
CA SER A 89 15.70 -5.97 -1.98
C SER A 89 15.88 -7.21 -2.85
N THR A 90 16.51 -7.05 -4.02
CA THR A 90 17.01 -8.15 -4.85
C THR A 90 18.50 -7.91 -5.08
N THR A 91 19.34 -8.86 -4.68
CA THR A 91 20.80 -8.69 -4.66
C THR A 91 21.53 -9.91 -5.26
N PRO A 92 22.64 -9.72 -6.02
CA PRO A 92 23.54 -10.81 -6.37
C PRO A 92 24.47 -11.22 -5.21
N ASP A 93 24.55 -10.41 -4.16
CA ASP A 93 25.48 -10.58 -3.05
C ASP A 93 24.89 -11.39 -1.90
N ASP A 94 25.74 -11.73 -0.94
CA ASP A 94 25.35 -12.42 0.27
C ASP A 94 24.50 -11.53 1.20
N VAL A 95 23.51 -12.13 1.84
CA VAL A 95 22.59 -11.41 2.75
C VAL A 95 22.99 -11.70 4.18
N GLY A 96 23.64 -10.72 4.83
CA GLY A 96 23.98 -10.79 6.24
C GLY A 96 22.77 -10.56 7.15
N PHE A 97 22.64 -11.34 8.23
CA PHE A 97 21.56 -11.19 9.22
C PHE A 97 21.94 -11.65 10.63
N SER A 98 21.18 -11.16 11.62
CA SER A 98 21.26 -11.57 13.04
C SER A 98 19.88 -11.53 13.72
N GLY A 99 19.80 -11.96 14.98
CA GLY A 99 18.54 -12.04 15.74
C GLY A 99 17.75 -13.34 15.55
N ALA A 100 18.15 -14.19 14.59
CA ALA A 100 17.54 -15.50 14.38
C ALA A 100 17.96 -16.51 15.46
N THR A 101 17.04 -17.39 15.88
CA THR A 101 17.33 -18.55 16.73
C THR A 101 17.36 -19.86 15.92
N SER A 102 16.88 -19.84 14.68
CA SER A 102 16.88 -21.00 13.80
C SER A 102 16.89 -20.62 12.33
N ALA A 103 17.63 -21.37 11.51
CA ALA A 103 17.53 -21.34 10.06
C ALA A 103 17.94 -22.69 9.46
N CYS A 104 17.22 -23.15 8.44
CA CYS A 104 17.59 -24.36 7.67
C CYS A 104 17.80 -25.64 8.52
N GLY A 105 17.05 -25.79 9.61
CA GLY A 105 17.20 -26.90 10.57
C GLY A 105 18.27 -26.68 11.64
N GLU A 106 19.11 -25.66 11.50
CA GLU A 106 20.15 -25.31 12.47
C GLU A 106 19.63 -24.42 13.58
N ARG A 107 20.15 -24.63 14.79
CA ARG A 107 19.97 -23.73 15.93
C ARG A 107 21.01 -22.62 15.87
N LEU A 108 20.55 -21.38 15.95
CA LEU A 108 21.39 -20.19 15.85
C LEU A 108 21.43 -19.42 17.17
N GLU A 109 22.50 -18.68 17.37
CA GLU A 109 22.66 -17.75 18.49
C GLU A 109 22.24 -16.34 18.02
N PRO A 110 21.20 -15.71 18.62
CA PRO A 110 20.68 -14.44 18.13
C PRO A 110 21.68 -13.28 18.09
N GLN A 111 22.73 -13.35 18.92
CA GLN A 111 23.77 -12.32 19.01
C GLN A 111 24.85 -12.47 17.92
N ARG A 112 24.84 -13.57 17.16
CA ARG A 112 25.81 -13.84 16.11
C ARG A 112 25.28 -13.43 14.73
N ASN A 113 26.22 -13.10 13.86
CA ASN A 113 25.95 -12.79 12.46
C ASN A 113 26.08 -14.04 11.60
N TYR A 114 25.14 -14.18 10.68
CA TYR A 114 25.05 -15.25 9.69
C TYR A 114 24.81 -14.65 8.31
N GLU A 115 25.02 -15.47 7.28
CA GLU A 115 24.85 -15.06 5.90
C GLU A 115 24.01 -16.07 5.13
N ALA A 116 23.11 -15.58 4.29
CA ALA A 116 22.50 -16.35 3.23
C ALA A 116 23.32 -16.17 1.96
N HIS A 117 23.90 -17.27 1.48
CA HIS A 117 24.73 -17.30 0.27
C HIS A 117 24.05 -18.08 -0.83
N GLN A 118 24.01 -17.53 -2.04
CA GLN A 118 23.47 -18.25 -3.18
C GLN A 118 24.47 -19.23 -3.77
N LEU A 119 24.03 -20.48 -3.97
CA LEU A 119 24.80 -21.54 -4.62
C LEU A 119 23.93 -22.25 -5.67
N GLY A 120 23.97 -21.74 -6.90
CA GLY A 120 23.08 -22.16 -7.99
C GLY A 120 21.63 -21.83 -7.66
N ALA A 121 20.76 -22.83 -7.71
CA ALA A 121 19.34 -22.72 -7.34
C ALA A 121 19.10 -22.88 -5.82
N ALA A 122 20.14 -23.09 -5.02
CA ALA A 122 20.02 -23.25 -3.59
C ALA A 122 20.57 -22.03 -2.84
N VAL A 123 20.12 -21.87 -1.60
CA VAL A 123 20.68 -20.94 -0.62
C VAL A 123 21.38 -21.76 0.46
N VAL A 124 22.55 -21.30 0.87
CA VAL A 124 23.41 -21.91 1.88
C VAL A 124 23.48 -20.94 3.06
N LEU A 125 23.20 -21.45 4.25
CA LEU A 125 23.46 -20.75 5.49
C LEU A 125 24.96 -20.82 5.79
N ARG A 126 25.59 -19.67 6.03
CA ARG A 126 26.99 -19.57 6.43
C ARG A 126 27.14 -18.78 7.72
N SER A 127 28.24 -19.02 8.44
CA SER A 127 28.70 -18.10 9.47
C SER A 127 29.25 -16.81 8.84
N SER A 128 29.40 -15.74 9.61
CA SER A 128 30.06 -14.49 9.17
C SER A 128 31.53 -14.65 8.75
N ALA A 129 32.16 -15.80 9.00
CA ALA A 129 33.50 -16.12 8.51
C ALA A 129 33.47 -16.90 7.18
N GLY A 130 32.31 -17.01 6.52
CA GLY A 130 32.12 -17.73 5.26
C GLY A 130 32.02 -19.26 5.38
N LYS A 131 32.18 -19.83 6.59
CA LYS A 131 32.01 -21.29 6.79
C LYS A 131 30.56 -21.72 6.51
N PRO A 132 30.30 -22.70 5.61
CA PRO A 132 28.96 -23.23 5.40
C PRO A 132 28.48 -24.02 6.62
N LEU A 133 27.21 -23.81 6.99
CA LEU A 133 26.55 -24.44 8.13
C LEU A 133 25.44 -25.40 7.67
N ALA A 134 24.61 -25.00 6.71
CA ALA A 134 23.53 -25.82 6.18
C ALA A 134 23.14 -25.43 4.74
N ARG A 135 22.58 -26.39 3.99
CA ARG A 135 21.98 -26.15 2.66
C ARG A 135 20.47 -26.09 2.80
N CYS A 136 19.86 -24.99 2.38
CA CYS A 136 18.46 -24.64 2.70
C CYS A 136 17.45 -24.96 1.58
N GLY A 137 17.91 -25.47 0.45
CA GLY A 137 17.09 -25.54 -0.77
C GLY A 137 16.92 -24.16 -1.40
N ALA A 138 15.82 -23.92 -2.13
CA ALA A 138 15.60 -22.67 -2.86
C ALA A 138 15.34 -21.44 -1.97
N THR A 139 15.02 -21.65 -0.70
CA THR A 139 14.73 -20.58 0.26
C THR A 139 15.42 -20.84 1.58
N LEU A 140 16.28 -19.92 2.00
CA LEU A 140 16.72 -19.86 3.39
C LEU A 140 15.67 -19.07 4.18
N ARG A 141 15.16 -19.68 5.25
CA ARG A 141 14.28 -19.00 6.18
C ARG A 141 14.92 -18.91 7.55
N ALA A 142 15.16 -17.69 8.01
CA ALA A 142 15.72 -17.38 9.33
C ALA A 142 14.66 -16.72 10.23
N ALA A 143 14.38 -17.35 11.36
CA ALA A 143 13.41 -16.86 12.34
C ALA A 143 13.98 -16.91 13.76
N GLY A 144 13.39 -16.10 14.64
CA GLY A 144 13.83 -15.97 16.02
C GLY A 144 12.73 -15.49 16.94
N ALA A 145 13.12 -14.78 17.99
CA ALA A 145 12.23 -14.22 19.01
C ALA A 145 11.37 -13.02 18.51
N GLY A 146 11.19 -12.88 17.19
CA GLY A 146 10.29 -11.91 16.57
C GLY A 146 10.95 -10.66 15.98
N ARG A 147 12.29 -10.57 16.00
CA ARG A 147 13.05 -9.52 15.32
C ARG A 147 14.23 -10.11 14.56
N ILE A 148 14.46 -9.63 13.35
CA ILE A 148 15.61 -9.98 12.52
C ILE A 148 16.25 -8.68 12.04
N SER A 149 17.54 -8.53 12.26
CA SER A 149 18.31 -7.42 11.69
C SER A 149 18.98 -7.90 10.41
N ILE A 150 18.77 -7.18 9.31
CA ILE A 150 19.30 -7.49 7.99
C ILE A 150 20.33 -6.42 7.63
N ALA A 151 21.55 -6.86 7.30
CA ALA A 151 22.66 -5.96 7.01
C ALA A 151 22.32 -5.03 5.85
N GLY A 152 22.50 -3.72 6.07
CA GLY A 152 22.24 -2.67 5.08
C GLY A 152 20.77 -2.33 4.83
N LEU A 153 19.81 -3.07 5.43
CA LEU A 153 18.37 -2.81 5.25
C LEU A 153 17.66 -2.36 6.53
N GLY A 154 18.12 -2.83 7.70
CA GLY A 154 17.57 -2.44 8.99
C GLY A 154 16.95 -3.61 9.77
N THR A 155 16.14 -3.29 10.77
CA THR A 155 15.50 -4.30 11.64
C THR A 155 14.03 -4.50 11.29
N TYR A 156 13.64 -5.77 11.18
CA TYR A 156 12.31 -6.21 10.76
C TYR A 156 11.69 -7.13 11.81
N ARG A 157 10.36 -7.22 11.78
CA ARG A 157 9.62 -8.22 12.57
C ARG A 157 9.62 -9.55 11.83
N GLY A 158 9.07 -10.60 12.43
CA GLY A 158 8.83 -11.86 11.73
C GLY A 158 10.12 -12.62 11.40
N ALA A 159 10.30 -12.94 10.12
CA ALA A 159 11.38 -13.79 9.64
C ALA A 159 11.95 -13.28 8.33
N LEU A 160 13.27 -13.45 8.15
CA LEU A 160 13.92 -13.28 6.87
C LEU A 160 13.70 -14.54 6.02
N GLU A 161 13.26 -14.34 4.79
CA GLU A 161 13.30 -15.33 3.71
C GLU A 161 14.25 -14.81 2.62
N ALA A 162 15.38 -15.49 2.40
CA ALA A 162 16.26 -15.26 1.25
C ALA A 162 15.93 -16.31 0.19
N VAL A 163 15.35 -15.87 -0.92
CA VAL A 163 14.82 -16.74 -1.98
C VAL A 163 15.71 -16.66 -3.20
N SER A 164 16.19 -17.81 -3.68
CA SER A 164 16.98 -17.89 -4.92
C SER A 164 16.10 -17.61 -6.13
N THR A 165 16.46 -16.60 -6.92
CA THR A 165 15.82 -16.26 -8.20
C THR A 165 16.87 -15.85 -9.23
N GLY A 166 16.99 -16.60 -10.33
CA GLY A 166 17.81 -16.19 -11.48
C GLY A 166 19.26 -15.76 -11.18
N GLY A 167 19.96 -16.47 -10.27
CA GLY A 167 21.32 -16.10 -9.87
C GLY A 167 21.43 -14.90 -8.93
N LYS A 168 20.29 -14.46 -8.36
CA LYS A 168 20.19 -13.45 -7.30
C LYS A 168 19.40 -14.00 -6.10
N LEU A 169 19.42 -13.25 -5.00
CA LEU A 169 18.56 -13.44 -3.83
C LEU A 169 17.50 -12.33 -3.76
N ASN A 170 16.24 -12.73 -3.71
CA ASN A 170 15.19 -11.87 -3.18
C ASN A 170 15.27 -11.91 -1.64
N VAL A 171 15.43 -10.73 -1.04
CA VAL A 171 15.43 -10.53 0.41
C VAL A 171 14.01 -10.16 0.83
N VAL A 172 13.37 -11.07 1.56
CA VAL A 172 11.93 -10.97 1.87
C VAL A 172 11.73 -10.95 3.38
N ASP A 173 10.90 -10.01 3.85
CA ASP A 173 10.34 -10.07 5.20
C ASP A 173 9.02 -10.85 5.18
N ALA A 174 8.98 -11.97 5.91
CA ALA A 174 7.82 -12.82 6.10
C ALA A 174 7.26 -12.66 7.52
N LEU A 175 6.14 -11.95 7.63
CA LEU A 175 5.54 -11.56 8.90
C LEU A 175 4.01 -11.60 8.89
N ALA A 176 3.40 -11.68 10.07
CA ALA A 176 1.96 -11.57 10.21
C ALA A 176 1.47 -10.19 9.73
N VAL A 177 0.33 -10.15 9.04
CA VAL A 177 -0.20 -8.92 8.42
C VAL A 177 -0.39 -7.78 9.42
N ASP A 178 -0.74 -8.08 10.67
CA ASP A 178 -0.84 -7.05 11.72
C ASP A 178 0.49 -6.44 12.11
N GLN A 179 1.58 -7.21 12.02
CA GLN A 179 2.93 -6.68 12.25
C GLN A 179 3.42 -5.89 11.03
N TYR A 180 3.05 -6.31 9.82
CA TYR A 180 3.31 -5.55 8.60
C TYR A 180 2.71 -4.14 8.67
N VAL A 181 1.44 -4.04 9.06
CA VAL A 181 0.73 -2.75 9.10
C VAL A 181 1.37 -1.74 10.06
N LYS A 182 2.03 -2.20 11.14
CA LYS A 182 2.78 -1.31 12.04
C LYS A 182 3.93 -0.59 11.35
N GLY A 183 4.62 -1.27 10.43
CA GLY A 183 5.69 -0.69 9.61
C GLY A 183 5.20 0.11 8.40
N VAL A 184 3.88 0.13 8.13
CA VAL A 184 3.27 0.89 7.02
C VAL A 184 2.67 2.20 7.52
N ILE A 185 1.81 2.15 8.55
CA ILE A 185 0.99 3.32 8.96
C ILE A 185 1.84 4.59 9.16
N PRO A 186 2.97 4.59 9.90
CA PRO A 186 3.77 5.79 10.13
C PRO A 186 4.33 6.42 8.83
N ASN A 187 4.45 5.62 7.77
CA ASN A 187 5.01 6.04 6.50
C ASN A 187 3.92 6.49 5.50
N GLU A 188 2.66 6.11 5.73
CA GLU A 188 1.50 6.51 4.91
C GLU A 188 0.67 7.63 5.56
N SER A 189 0.73 7.76 6.89
CA SER A 189 -0.02 8.75 7.65
C SER A 189 0.79 9.23 8.86
N PRO A 190 0.90 10.55 9.10
CA PRO A 190 1.58 11.10 10.26
C PRO A 190 1.05 10.51 11.58
N PRO A 191 1.89 9.99 12.48
CA PRO A 191 1.46 9.41 13.75
C PRO A 191 0.70 10.38 14.68
N SER A 192 0.81 11.70 14.44
CA SER A 192 0.11 12.73 15.18
C SER A 192 -1.38 12.87 14.81
N TRP A 193 -1.81 12.23 13.72
CA TRP A 193 -3.19 12.31 13.25
C TRP A 193 -4.18 11.66 14.24
N PRO A 194 -5.49 12.02 14.14
CA PRO A 194 -6.52 11.39 14.95
C PRO A 194 -6.53 9.87 14.80
N LEU A 195 -6.77 9.15 15.90
CA LEU A 195 -6.73 7.69 15.92
C LEU A 195 -7.68 7.06 14.88
N ALA A 196 -8.88 7.62 14.70
CA ALA A 196 -9.85 7.14 13.71
C ALA A 196 -9.32 7.17 12.25
N ALA A 197 -8.46 8.14 11.91
CA ALA A 197 -7.82 8.18 10.59
C ALA A 197 -6.75 7.08 10.47
N LEU A 198 -5.95 6.89 11.52
CA LEU A 198 -4.93 5.84 11.58
C LEU A 198 -5.56 4.43 11.54
N GLU A 199 -6.70 4.22 12.21
CA GLU A 199 -7.47 2.97 12.18
C GLU A 199 -8.04 2.69 10.79
N ALA A 200 -8.59 3.71 10.12
CA ALA A 200 -9.07 3.57 8.75
C ALA A 200 -7.92 3.19 7.80
N GLN A 201 -6.77 3.86 7.94
CA GLN A 201 -5.55 3.51 7.20
C GLN A 201 -5.12 2.08 7.50
N ALA A 202 -5.13 1.65 8.77
CA ALA A 202 -4.77 0.29 9.17
C ALA A 202 -5.63 -0.76 8.47
N VAL A 203 -6.97 -0.59 8.46
CA VAL A 203 -7.89 -1.54 7.80
C VAL A 203 -7.67 -1.55 6.29
N ALA A 204 -7.50 -0.38 5.66
CA ALA A 204 -7.18 -0.29 4.24
C ALA A 204 -5.87 -1.01 3.90
N SER A 205 -4.80 -0.74 4.67
CA SER A 205 -3.47 -1.34 4.50
C SER A 205 -3.49 -2.86 4.67
N ARG A 206 -4.23 -3.41 5.66
CA ARG A 206 -4.39 -4.86 5.81
C ARG A 206 -5.12 -5.48 4.62
N SER A 207 -6.18 -4.83 4.17
CA SER A 207 -7.00 -5.34 3.07
C SER A 207 -6.17 -5.43 1.80
N PHE A 208 -5.45 -4.36 1.46
CA PHE A 208 -4.51 -4.35 0.35
C PHE A 208 -3.47 -5.46 0.47
N ALA A 209 -2.81 -5.59 1.63
CA ALA A 209 -1.77 -6.59 1.85
C ALA A 209 -2.23 -8.04 1.61
N LEU A 210 -3.53 -8.31 1.76
CA LEU A 210 -4.12 -9.64 1.61
C LEU A 210 -4.70 -9.90 0.22
N THR A 211 -5.04 -8.84 -0.54
CA THR A 211 -5.75 -8.97 -1.82
C THR A 211 -4.96 -8.48 -3.02
N ALA A 212 -3.93 -7.65 -2.84
CA ALA A 212 -3.23 -7.01 -3.95
C ALA A 212 -2.67 -8.02 -4.97
N GLY A 213 -2.20 -9.18 -4.50
CA GLY A 213 -1.72 -10.25 -5.37
C GLY A 213 -0.55 -9.84 -6.27
N VAL A 214 0.27 -8.89 -5.82
CA VAL A 214 1.41 -8.36 -6.59
C VAL A 214 2.67 -9.17 -6.30
N GLY A 215 3.29 -9.82 -7.30
CA GLY A 215 4.57 -10.48 -7.08
C GLY A 215 4.77 -11.79 -7.84
N GLY A 216 5.70 -12.59 -7.33
CA GLY A 216 6.31 -13.77 -7.94
C GLY A 216 7.61 -14.11 -7.20
N ASP A 217 8.25 -15.25 -7.49
CA ASP A 217 9.58 -15.57 -6.96
C ASP A 217 9.76 -15.40 -5.43
N GLY A 218 8.75 -15.79 -4.66
CA GLY A 218 8.79 -15.84 -3.20
C GLY A 218 8.29 -14.60 -2.45
N TYR A 219 7.75 -13.58 -3.11
CA TYR A 219 7.13 -12.42 -2.43
C TYR A 219 5.75 -12.06 -3.00
N GLY A 220 4.98 -11.29 -2.23
CA GLY A 220 3.61 -10.87 -2.58
C GLY A 220 3.32 -9.37 -2.37
N LEU A 221 4.31 -8.59 -1.95
CA LEU A 221 4.24 -7.15 -1.73
C LEU A 221 5.60 -6.51 -2.02
N TYR A 222 5.61 -5.26 -2.49
CA TYR A 222 6.80 -4.41 -2.50
C TYR A 222 6.87 -3.56 -1.22
N ALA A 223 8.08 -3.15 -0.82
CA ALA A 223 8.27 -2.26 0.33
C ALA A 223 8.11 -0.75 -0.01
N ASP A 224 7.78 -0.42 -1.25
CA ASP A 224 7.69 0.96 -1.77
C ASP A 224 6.31 1.27 -2.35
N THR A 225 6.19 2.41 -3.04
CA THR A 225 4.94 2.93 -3.61
C THR A 225 4.28 2.05 -4.66
N ARG A 226 4.95 0.99 -5.16
CA ARG A 226 4.31 -0.07 -5.96
C ARG A 226 3.30 -0.89 -5.15
N SER A 227 3.43 -0.87 -3.83
CA SER A 227 2.49 -1.47 -2.89
C SER A 227 2.16 -0.44 -1.80
N GLN A 228 2.89 -0.46 -0.68
CA GLN A 228 2.79 0.51 0.39
C GLN A 228 4.19 0.75 0.96
N VAL A 229 4.45 1.96 1.44
CA VAL A 229 5.77 2.30 2.01
C VAL A 229 5.95 1.56 3.33
N TYR A 230 6.76 0.49 3.29
CA TYR A 230 7.05 -0.38 4.42
C TYR A 230 8.52 -0.25 4.81
N LYS A 231 8.79 0.21 6.03
CA LYS A 231 10.17 0.45 6.52
C LYS A 231 10.55 -0.36 7.76
N GLY A 232 9.81 -1.42 8.05
CA GLY A 232 10.12 -2.30 9.19
C GLY A 232 10.00 -1.60 10.54
N LEU A 233 10.74 -2.14 11.53
CA LEU A 233 10.60 -1.80 12.94
C LEU A 233 11.06 -0.37 13.27
N GLU A 234 12.06 0.13 12.57
CA GLU A 234 12.67 1.45 12.83
C GLU A 234 11.73 2.61 12.54
N SER A 235 10.71 2.39 11.71
CA SER A 235 9.69 3.38 11.40
C SER A 235 8.46 3.33 12.31
N GLU A 236 8.35 2.32 13.19
CA GLU A 236 7.17 2.15 14.05
C GLU A 236 7.06 3.27 15.10
N TYR A 237 5.82 3.69 15.37
CA TYR A 237 5.51 4.68 16.38
C TYR A 237 4.48 4.13 17.36
N ALA A 238 4.65 4.37 18.67
CA ALA A 238 3.77 3.78 19.69
C ALA A 238 2.29 4.13 19.46
N ARG A 239 2.00 5.39 19.12
CA ARG A 239 0.63 5.87 18.87
C ARG A 239 0.00 5.27 17.61
N SER A 240 0.74 5.13 16.52
CA SER A 240 0.22 4.47 15.32
C SER A 240 0.12 2.96 15.49
N ASN A 241 0.94 2.38 16.37
CA ASN A 241 0.76 0.99 16.75
C ASN A 241 -0.61 0.81 17.40
N GLU A 242 -1.10 1.67 18.29
CA GLU A 242 -2.46 1.52 18.87
C GLU A 242 -3.59 1.36 17.84
N ALA A 243 -3.45 1.96 16.65
CA ALA A 243 -4.40 1.81 15.54
C ALA A 243 -4.45 0.38 14.93
N TRP A 244 -3.54 -0.52 15.34
CA TRP A 244 -3.57 -1.93 14.95
C TRP A 244 -4.83 -2.64 15.49
N TRP A 245 -5.50 -2.10 16.52
CA TRP A 245 -6.57 -2.72 17.30
C TRP A 245 -8.00 -2.26 16.92
N ALA A 246 -8.35 -2.09 15.64
CA ALA A 246 -9.73 -1.71 15.28
C ALA A 246 -10.82 -2.81 15.54
N SER A 247 -10.73 -3.61 16.61
CA SER A 247 -11.77 -4.44 17.24
C SER A 247 -11.41 -4.87 18.69
N PRO A 248 -12.38 -4.99 19.63
CA PRO A 248 -12.16 -5.36 21.04
C PRO A 248 -11.82 -6.85 21.31
N THR A 249 -11.48 -7.64 20.29
CA THR A 249 -11.18 -9.08 20.39
C THR A 249 -9.91 -9.34 19.57
N PRO A 250 -9.01 -10.29 19.93
CA PRO A 250 -7.70 -10.48 19.29
C PRO A 250 -7.79 -11.11 17.89
N THR A 251 -8.55 -10.47 17.00
CA THR A 251 -8.84 -10.95 15.65
C THR A 251 -8.63 -9.82 14.66
N THR A 252 -7.75 -10.07 13.69
CA THR A 252 -7.34 -9.11 12.66
C THR A 252 -8.53 -8.62 11.84
N THR A 253 -8.75 -7.30 11.74
CA THR A 253 -9.90 -6.70 11.03
C THR A 253 -9.52 -6.25 9.60
N THR A 254 -10.29 -6.66 8.58
CA THR A 254 -10.09 -6.35 7.14
C THR A 254 -11.40 -5.93 6.47
N ALA A 255 -11.35 -5.17 5.38
CA ALA A 255 -12.51 -4.93 4.52
C ALA A 255 -12.65 -6.07 3.49
N ARG A 256 -13.88 -6.54 3.26
CA ARG A 256 -14.21 -7.56 2.25
C ARG A 256 -15.34 -7.06 1.36
N CYS A 257 -15.30 -7.39 0.07
CA CYS A 257 -16.40 -7.10 -0.87
C CYS A 257 -17.67 -7.86 -0.45
N THR A 258 -18.84 -7.25 -0.66
CA THR A 258 -20.11 -7.99 -0.63
C THR A 258 -20.26 -8.87 -1.89
N PRO A 259 -21.12 -9.92 -1.85
CA PRO A 259 -21.42 -10.69 -3.06
C PRO A 259 -21.94 -9.79 -4.18
N GLY A 260 -21.36 -9.90 -5.39
CA GLY A 260 -21.80 -9.16 -6.59
C GLY A 260 -20.91 -8.00 -7.06
N CYS A 261 -19.71 -7.84 -6.47
CA CYS A 261 -18.65 -6.96 -6.99
C CYS A 261 -17.84 -7.61 -8.11
#